data_AF-A0A4V1UUW1-F1
#
_entry.id   AF-A0A4V1UUW1-F1
#
_cell.length_a   1.000
_cell.length_b   1.000
_cell.length_c   1.000
_cell.angle_alpha   90.00
_cell.angle_beta   90.00
_cell.angle_gamma   90.00
#
_symmetry.space_group_name_H-M   'P 1'
#
loop_
_entity.id
_entity.type
_entity.pdbx_description
1 polymer ?
#
loop_
_entity_poly.entity_id
_entity_poly.type
_entity_poly.pdbx_seq_one_letter_code
_entity_poly.pdbx_strand_id
1 'polypeptide(L)' 'MISFKKRNMICGLFVKGHRDYTDLKAKNFWRIVPQSQFTAYQKTGDVQLAKIFCGAEFSRLSIAKVSAE' A
#
# COMPACT_ATOMS: atom_id res chain seq x y z
N MET A 1 6.05 5.24 2.90
CA MET A 1 5.04 5.98 3.66
C MET A 1 4.10 6.70 2.70
N ILE A 2 2.81 6.61 2.99
CA ILE A 2 1.72 7.21 2.23
C ILE A 2 1.04 8.21 3.17
N SER A 3 1.15 9.48 2.87
CA SER A 3 0.48 10.56 3.60
C SER A 3 -0.86 10.84 2.94
N PHE A 4 -1.93 10.95 3.73
CA PHE A 4 -3.26 11.26 3.23
C PHE A 4 -3.62 12.72 3.50
N LYS A 5 -4.59 13.24 2.75
CA LYS A 5 -5.09 14.62 2.95
C LYS A 5 -5.92 14.76 4.23
N LYS A 6 -6.67 13.73 4.60
CA LYS A 6 -7.66 13.74 5.69
C LYS A 6 -7.39 12.74 6.80
N ARG A 7 -6.32 11.94 6.70
CA ARG A 7 -6.05 10.82 7.62
C ARG A 7 -4.57 10.75 7.97
N ASN A 8 -4.26 10.01 9.02
CA ASN A 8 -2.89 9.73 9.43
C ASN A 8 -2.10 9.04 8.32
N MET A 9 -0.83 9.38 8.20
CA MET A 9 0.06 8.69 7.26
C MET A 9 0.15 7.20 7.64
N ILE A 10 0.29 6.34 6.65
CA ILE A 10 0.51 4.92 6.87
C ILE A 10 1.81 4.47 6.20
N CYS A 11 2.45 3.46 6.79
CA CYS A 11 3.47 2.70 6.09
C CYS A 11 2.82 1.46 5.45
N GLY A 12 3.06 1.26 4.17
CA GLY A 12 2.46 0.18 3.43
C GLY A 12 3.20 -0.15 2.14
N LEU A 13 2.97 -1.37 1.66
CA LEU A 13 3.61 -1.97 0.49
C LEU A 13 2.59 -2.05 -0.65
N PHE A 14 2.95 -1.49 -1.81
CA PHE A 14 2.10 -1.55 -3.00
C PHE A 14 2.15 -2.94 -3.64
N VAL A 15 0.98 -3.55 -3.83
CA VAL A 15 0.85 -4.87 -4.47
C VAL A 15 0.75 -4.68 -5.99
N LYS A 16 1.82 -5.00 -6.72
CA LYS A 16 1.88 -4.91 -8.19
C LYS A 16 1.60 -6.23 -8.90
N GLY A 17 1.80 -7.36 -8.23
CA GLY A 17 1.73 -8.70 -8.84
C GLY A 17 0.33 -9.27 -9.01
N HIS A 18 -0.72 -8.56 -8.59
CA HIS A 18 -2.09 -9.06 -8.63
C HIS A 18 -2.79 -8.68 -9.95
N ARG A 19 -3.70 -9.53 -10.44
CA ARG A 19 -4.36 -9.38 -11.75
C ARG A 19 -5.14 -8.06 -11.90
N ASP A 20 -5.69 -7.55 -10.80
CA ASP A 20 -6.44 -6.29 -10.77
C ASP A 20 -5.55 -5.03 -10.70
N TYR A 21 -4.22 -5.17 -10.65
CA TYR A 21 -3.31 -4.03 -10.57
C TYR A 21 -3.52 -3.02 -11.70
N THR A 22 -3.69 -3.49 -12.94
CA THR A 22 -3.85 -2.61 -14.11
C THR A 22 -5.18 -1.85 -14.06
N ASP A 23 -6.28 -2.51 -13.69
CA ASP A 23 -7.60 -1.89 -13.59
C ASP A 23 -7.65 -0.88 -12.43
N LEU A 24 -7.14 -1.27 -11.27
CA LEU A 24 -7.05 -0.39 -10.11
C LEU A 24 -6.19 0.84 -10.42
N LYS A 25 -5.00 0.65 -11.00
CA LYS A 25 -4.11 1.74 -11.38
C LYS A 25 -4.78 2.71 -12.37
N ALA A 26 -5.50 2.20 -13.37
CA ALA A 26 -6.21 3.04 -14.34
C ALA A 26 -7.26 3.94 -13.67
N LYS A 27 -7.89 3.45 -12.59
CA LYS A 27 -8.86 4.19 -11.78
C LYS A 27 -8.23 4.94 -10.61
N ASN A 28 -6.90 4.99 -10.54
CA ASN A 28 -6.14 5.57 -9.42
C ASN A 28 -6.44 4.92 -8.05
N PHE A 29 -6.72 3.62 -8.04
CA PHE A 29 -6.79 2.80 -6.83
C PHE A 29 -5.52 1.98 -6.67
N TRP A 30 -5.15 1.72 -5.43
CA TRP A 30 -3.91 1.04 -5.09
C TRP A 30 -4.16 0.03 -3.98
N ARG A 31 -3.86 -1.25 -4.24
CA ARG A 31 -3.75 -2.26 -3.18
C ARG A 31 -2.47 -2.02 -2.39
N ILE A 32 -2.64 -1.76 -1.10
CA ILE A 32 -1.54 -1.52 -0.18
C ILE A 32 -1.69 -2.48 1.00
N VAL A 33 -0.66 -3.28 1.24
CA VAL A 33 -0.53 -4.03 2.49
C VAL A 33 -0.14 -3.04 3.58
N PRO A 34 -0.84 -2.95 4.71
CA PRO A 34 -0.41 -2.13 5.84
C PRO A 34 0.76 -2.81 6.58
N GLN A 35 1.61 -2.03 7.24
CA GLN A 35 2.77 -2.55 7.98
C GLN A 35 2.43 -3.70 8.95
N SER A 36 1.29 -3.63 9.64
CA SER A 36 0.82 -4.69 10.55
C SER A 36 0.67 -6.06 9.87
N GLN A 37 0.39 -6.07 8.56
CA GLN A 37 0.16 -7.29 7.79
C GLN A 37 1.39 -7.68 6.95
N PHE A 38 2.51 -6.94 7.02
CA PHE A 38 3.71 -7.24 6.22
C PHE A 38 4.22 -8.66 6.46
N THR A 39 4.34 -9.07 7.73
CA THR A 39 4.85 -10.40 8.07
C THR A 39 3.94 -11.51 7.54
N ALA A 40 2.62 -11.34 7.67
CA ALA A 40 1.65 -12.30 7.17
C ALA A 40 1.69 -12.37 5.63
N TYR A 41 1.75 -11.21 4.96
CA TYR A 41 1.82 -11.12 3.50
C TYR A 41 3.11 -11.71 2.93
N GLN A 42 4.25 -11.47 3.58
CA GLN A 42 5.52 -12.06 3.14
C GLN A 42 5.53 -13.59 3.27
N LYS A 43 4.87 -14.14 4.29
CA LYS A 43 4.79 -15.60 4.50
C LYS A 43 3.80 -16.29 3.57
N THR A 44 2.66 -15.65 3.31
CA THR A 44 1.52 -16.29 2.62
C THR A 44 1.36 -15.85 1.17
N GLY A 45 1.83 -14.64 0.83
CA GLY A 45 1.49 -13.98 -0.44
C GLY A 45 0.01 -13.58 -0.54
N ASP A 46 -0.74 -13.64 0.55
CA ASP A 46 -2.20 -13.49 0.52
C ASP A 46 -2.63 -12.04 0.28
N VAL A 47 -3.29 -11.79 -0.86
CA VAL A 47 -3.72 -10.46 -1.28
C VAL A 47 -4.91 -9.90 -0.50
N GLN A 48 -5.61 -10.72 0.30
CA GLN A 48 -6.69 -10.26 1.18
C GLN A 48 -6.16 -9.50 2.39
N LEU A 49 -4.87 -9.68 2.71
CA LEU A 49 -4.17 -8.87 3.71
C LEU A 49 -3.94 -7.42 3.25
N ALA A 50 -4.06 -7.17 1.94
CA ALA A 50 -3.98 -5.83 1.37
C ALA A 50 -5.34 -5.12 1.40
N LYS A 51 -5.32 -3.81 1.63
CA LYS A 51 -6.51 -2.95 1.50
C LYS A 51 -6.41 -2.09 0.25
N ILE A 52 -7.53 -1.80 -0.37
CA ILE A 52 -7.60 -0.90 -1.53
C ILE A 52 -7.75 0.53 -1.03
N PHE A 53 -6.87 1.41 -1.50
CA PHE A 53 -6.93 2.84 -1.19
C PHE A 53 -7.10 3.65 -2.47
N CYS A 54 -7.86 4.74 -2.37
CA CYS A 54 -8.00 5.71 -3.44
C CYS A 54 -6.81 6.66 -3.46
N GLY A 55 -6.07 6.67 -4.57
CA GLY A 55 -4.90 7.52 -4.75
C GLY A 55 -5.22 9.02 -4.79
N ALA A 56 -6.47 9.40 -5.01
CA ALA A 56 -6.90 10.79 -4.91
C ALA A 56 -6.83 11.35 -3.48
N GLU A 57 -6.89 10.46 -2.46
CA GLU A 57 -6.71 10.82 -1.06
C GLU A 57 -5.23 10.96 -0.66
N PHE A 58 -4.30 10.51 -1.50
CA PHE A 58 -2.88 10.64 -1.23
C PHE A 58 -2.48 12.12 -1.37
N SER A 59 -1.78 12.60 -0.35
CA SER A 59 -1.18 13.93 -0.32
C SER A 59 0.29 13.86 -0.70
N ARG A 60 1.02 12.83 -0.22
CA ARG A 60 2.44 12.64 -0.49
C ARG A 60 2.82 11.16 -0.39
N LEU A 61 3.76 10.75 -1.23
CA LEU A 61 4.39 9.43 -1.17
C LEU A 61 5.89 9.61 -0.86
N SER A 62 6.38 8.86 0.12
CA SER A 62 7.79 8.84 0.49
C SER A 62 8.27 7.41 0.61
N ILE A 63 9.52 7.13 0.26
CA ILE A 63 10.12 5.82 0.52
C ILE A 63 10.30 5.69 2.03
N ALA A 64 9.81 4.59 2.62
CA ALA A 64 10.10 4.31 4.02
C ALA A 64 11.60 3.97 4.10
N LYS A 65 12.40 4.90 4.62
CA LYS A 65 13.77 4.58 5.02
C LYS A 65 13.68 3.65 6.22
N VAL A 66 13.91 2.37 6.00
CA VAL A 66 14.33 1.49 7.08
C VAL A 66 15.77 1.92 7.35
N SER A 67 16.00 2.74 8.37
CA SER A 67 17.36 2.92 8.87
C SER A 67 17.80 1.55 9.36
N ALA A 68 18.70 0.94 8.58
CA ALA A 68 19.56 -0.11 9.09
C ALA A 68 20.59 0.62 9.97
N GLU A 69 20.39 0.57 11.28
CA GLU A 69 21.41 0.91 12.28
C GLU A 69 21.28 -0.05 13.45
#